data_AF-A0A928F0T7-F1
#
_entry.id   AF-A0A928F0T7-F1
#
_cell.length_a   1.000
_cell.length_b   1.000
_cell.length_c   1.000
_cell.angle_alpha   90.00
_cell.angle_beta   90.00
_cell.angle_gamma   90.00
#
_symmetry.space_group_name_H-M   'P 1'
#
loop_
_entity.id
_entity.type
_entity.pdbx_description
1 polymer ?
#
loop_
_entity_poly.entity_id
_entity_poly.type
_entity_poly.pdbx_seq_one_letter_code
_entity_poly.pdbx_strand_id
1 'polypeptide(L)'
;MRKKALRNDISGTPVTAACCCRSTIKGAFYMNIKFPGISQSDLEYAFDCLNDCMQSDAADFGFDYPYFTPGGAYGKQWWQLDSSLALSGYKWKDRKFAETSLWNFIESQKEDGRICLWGNDILPKHAPGNWFPEQNEGVSSLPKIFDVTYHILQGTDDFELLSSSYNMLKKYLDWWYKDRFDEKTGLITSVFEETFIPYLGSAMEYAALDTNVEVYVGLVYTANIADRLNKAVDAAGFRNKAGKLKSAINTYLWNNEKGAYYPYDIRTGKHIDCLMASTFYPLRMNIASTEQKNKLITLLTDDEHFNWNTIPFTSVSKKDPLFQTTVGAYQGNASWSGNVWTLINEMVTRGLLDSGEKELATALALKTIYAFNRNCTEFINPFDGSGHGVLKYAWTASQYLELIVEVIFGISSDITKKEVCIFPNLCDELKKHKLSIEGVMVFDNVFLDICVDKGNLTYKISDKSIKVKS
;
A
#
# COMPACT_ATOMS: atom_id res chain seq x y z
N MET A 1 18.67 21.21 -36.28
CA MET A 1 18.36 21.55 -37.69
C MET A 1 18.43 20.25 -38.48
N ARG A 2 17.43 19.68 -39.15
CA ARG A 2 16.16 20.16 -39.70
C ARG A 2 15.11 19.03 -39.62
N LYS A 3 13.86 19.44 -39.39
CA LYS A 3 12.60 18.70 -39.57
C LYS A 3 12.32 18.42 -41.06
N LYS A 4 11.33 17.53 -41.29
CA LYS A 4 10.60 17.17 -42.54
C LYS A 4 11.32 16.16 -43.42
N ALA A 5 10.70 15.15 -44.00
CA ALA A 5 9.28 14.82 -44.20
C ALA A 5 9.18 13.31 -44.47
N LEU A 6 8.08 12.69 -44.04
CA LEU A 6 7.43 11.56 -44.73
C LEU A 6 6.04 11.42 -44.09
N ARG A 7 5.09 12.19 -44.63
CA ARG A 7 3.65 11.97 -44.49
C ARG A 7 3.15 11.58 -45.88
N ASN A 8 2.24 10.60 -45.89
CA ASN A 8 1.42 10.11 -47.00
C ASN A 8 2.08 9.05 -47.87
N ASP A 9 1.84 7.77 -47.55
CA ASP A 9 1.04 6.88 -48.40
C ASP A 9 0.89 5.51 -47.73
N ILE A 10 -0.22 5.27 -47.02
CA ILE A 10 -0.82 3.92 -46.89
C ILE A 10 -2.33 4.11 -46.75
N SER A 11 -3.01 4.20 -47.89
CA SER A 11 -4.40 3.77 -48.01
C SER A 11 -4.44 2.25 -47.90
N GLY A 12 -4.72 1.75 -46.71
CA GLY A 12 -4.85 0.32 -46.45
C GLY A 12 -5.56 0.14 -45.12
N THR A 13 -6.89 -0.05 -45.20
CA THR A 13 -7.78 -0.63 -44.19
C THR A 13 -7.49 -0.27 -42.71
N PRO A 14 -8.35 0.54 -42.06
CA PRO A 14 -8.27 0.68 -40.61
C PRO A 14 -8.51 -0.71 -40.01
N VAL A 15 -7.50 -1.22 -39.30
CA VAL A 15 -7.73 -2.23 -38.28
C VAL A 15 -8.52 -1.50 -37.20
N THR A 16 -9.83 -1.47 -37.39
CA THR A 16 -10.79 -1.18 -36.35
C THR A 16 -10.46 -2.14 -35.21
N ALA A 17 -9.85 -1.63 -34.14
CA ALA A 17 -9.93 -2.25 -32.84
C ALA A 17 -11.43 -2.40 -32.58
N ALA A 18 -11.92 -3.62 -32.77
CA ALA A 18 -13.31 -3.95 -32.59
C ALA A 18 -13.63 -3.70 -31.12
N CYS A 19 -14.30 -2.58 -30.88
CA CYS A 19 -15.13 -2.33 -29.72
C CYS A 19 -16.23 -3.42 -29.70
N CYS A 20 -15.88 -4.58 -29.15
CA CYS A 20 -16.74 -5.72 -28.83
C CYS A 20 -16.21 -6.20 -27.47
N CYS A 21 -16.87 -6.08 -26.33
CA CYS A 21 -18.30 -6.02 -26.07
C CYS A 21 -18.58 -5.00 -24.96
N ARG A 22 -19.50 -4.05 -25.23
CA ARG A 22 -20.48 -3.70 -24.21
C ARG A 22 -21.35 -4.93 -23.98
N SER A 23 -20.92 -5.83 -23.10
CA SER A 23 -21.84 -6.67 -22.37
C SER A 23 -22.12 -5.96 -21.05
N THR A 24 -23.14 -5.11 -21.03
CA THR A 24 -23.97 -4.97 -19.85
C THR A 24 -24.54 -6.35 -19.52
N ILE A 25 -23.76 -7.17 -18.83
CA ILE A 25 -24.31 -8.19 -17.96
C ILE A 25 -24.81 -7.42 -16.73
N LYS A 26 -26.10 -7.08 -16.73
CA LYS A 26 -26.82 -7.05 -15.45
C LYS A 26 -26.77 -8.50 -14.94
N GLY A 27 -25.88 -8.81 -14.01
CA GLY A 27 -25.76 -10.17 -13.47
C GLY A 27 -24.68 -10.31 -12.41
N ALA A 28 -25.15 -10.52 -11.17
CA ALA A 28 -24.46 -10.97 -9.96
C ALA A 28 -23.26 -10.13 -9.46
N PHE A 29 -23.46 -9.46 -8.32
CA PHE A 29 -22.36 -9.05 -7.46
C PHE A 29 -21.53 -10.29 -7.08
N TYR A 30 -20.21 -10.26 -7.35
CA TYR A 30 -19.37 -11.46 -7.32
C TYR A 30 -18.93 -11.90 -5.92
N MET A 31 -18.82 -10.97 -4.96
CA MET A 31 -18.33 -11.28 -3.63
C MET A 31 -19.43 -11.19 -2.58
N ASN A 32 -19.75 -12.27 -1.87
CA ASN A 32 -20.79 -12.23 -0.82
C ASN A 32 -20.16 -12.35 0.57
N ILE A 33 -20.68 -11.62 1.55
CA ILE A 33 -20.15 -11.63 2.91
C ILE A 33 -21.24 -11.85 3.97
N LYS A 34 -20.90 -12.64 4.99
CA LYS A 34 -21.58 -12.66 6.28
C LYS A 34 -20.55 -12.34 7.34
N PHE A 35 -20.70 -11.19 7.98
CA PHE A 35 -19.73 -10.68 8.93
C PHE A 35 -20.46 -9.85 10.00
N PRO A 36 -20.13 -9.98 11.29
CA PRO A 36 -20.81 -9.26 12.36
C PRO A 36 -20.62 -7.75 12.18
N GLY A 37 -21.72 -7.00 12.17
CA GLY A 37 -21.68 -5.55 12.00
C GLY A 37 -21.40 -5.04 10.58
N ILE A 38 -21.13 -5.93 9.60
CA ILE A 38 -20.90 -5.57 8.21
C ILE A 38 -21.92 -6.30 7.33
N SER A 39 -22.79 -5.53 6.69
CA SER A 39 -23.79 -6.07 5.77
C SER A 39 -23.25 -6.23 4.35
N GLN A 40 -23.97 -6.98 3.52
CA GLN A 40 -23.65 -7.11 2.10
C GLN A 40 -23.63 -5.74 1.40
N SER A 41 -24.55 -4.84 1.72
CA SER A 41 -24.62 -3.50 1.12
C SER A 41 -23.49 -2.59 1.57
N ASP A 42 -22.86 -2.87 2.71
CA ASP A 42 -21.67 -2.13 3.15
C ASP A 42 -20.43 -2.56 2.34
N LEU A 43 -20.31 -3.85 2.04
CA LEU A 43 -19.28 -4.36 1.13
C LEU A 43 -19.47 -3.80 -0.29
N GLU A 44 -20.71 -3.79 -0.78
CA GLU A 44 -21.09 -3.16 -2.06
C GLU A 44 -20.68 -1.69 -2.11
N TYR A 45 -20.90 -0.93 -1.03
CA TYR A 45 -20.50 0.47 -0.94
C TYR A 45 -18.98 0.68 -1.12
N ALA A 46 -18.13 -0.20 -0.57
CA ALA A 46 -16.68 -0.11 -0.78
C ALA A 46 -16.31 -0.32 -2.25
N PHE A 47 -16.93 -1.28 -2.94
CA PHE A 47 -16.70 -1.46 -4.37
C PHE A 47 -17.25 -0.30 -5.22
N ASP A 48 -18.39 0.28 -4.85
CA ASP A 48 -18.92 1.48 -5.50
C ASP A 48 -17.95 2.66 -5.37
N CYS A 49 -17.30 2.83 -4.20
CA CYS A 49 -16.26 3.85 -4.02
C CYS A 49 -15.08 3.63 -4.98
N LEU A 50 -14.61 2.39 -5.14
CA LEU A 50 -13.53 2.07 -6.08
C LEU A 50 -13.97 2.30 -7.54
N ASN A 51 -15.18 1.89 -7.90
CA ASN A 51 -15.71 2.09 -9.24
C ASN A 51 -15.85 3.59 -9.59
N ASP A 52 -16.28 4.42 -8.62
CA ASP A 52 -16.35 5.88 -8.79
C ASP A 52 -14.97 6.52 -9.01
N CYS A 53 -13.92 5.90 -8.47
CA CYS A 53 -12.53 6.37 -8.61
C CYS A 53 -11.81 5.82 -9.84
N MET A 54 -12.42 4.89 -10.58
CA MET A 54 -11.81 4.20 -11.70
C MET A 54 -11.84 5.05 -12.97
N GLN A 55 -10.72 5.12 -13.67
CA GLN A 55 -10.60 5.73 -14.98
C GLN A 55 -10.44 4.63 -16.03
N SER A 56 -11.42 4.53 -16.93
CA SER A 56 -11.39 3.60 -18.07
C SER A 56 -10.68 4.18 -19.31
N ASP A 57 -10.68 5.51 -19.45
CA ASP A 57 -10.11 6.20 -20.60
C ASP A 57 -8.66 6.59 -20.30
N ALA A 58 -7.77 5.64 -20.55
CA ALA A 58 -6.35 5.76 -20.28
C ALA A 58 -5.63 6.45 -21.45
N ALA A 59 -5.58 7.78 -21.37
CA ALA A 59 -4.72 8.65 -22.18
C ALA A 59 -4.45 10.00 -21.49
N ASP A 60 -5.07 10.25 -20.33
CA ASP A 60 -4.86 11.45 -19.52
C ASP A 60 -3.65 11.21 -18.58
N PHE A 61 -2.72 12.17 -18.53
CA PHE A 61 -1.56 12.17 -17.63
C PHE A 61 -0.55 11.01 -17.80
N GLY A 62 -0.51 10.34 -18.95
CA GLY A 62 0.54 9.38 -19.32
C GLY A 62 0.35 7.94 -18.81
N PHE A 63 -0.86 7.59 -18.35
CA PHE A 63 -1.26 6.19 -18.14
C PHE A 63 -2.10 5.72 -19.33
N ASP A 64 -1.72 4.59 -19.91
CA ASP A 64 -2.31 3.98 -21.12
C ASP A 64 -3.25 2.79 -20.82
N TYR A 65 -3.30 2.36 -19.55
CA TYR A 65 -4.22 1.33 -19.06
C TYR A 65 -5.16 1.86 -17.96
N PRO A 66 -6.32 1.21 -17.71
CA PRO A 66 -7.21 1.61 -16.64
C PRO A 66 -6.52 1.72 -15.27
N TYR A 67 -6.91 2.70 -14.47
CA TYR A 67 -6.28 2.99 -13.18
C TYR A 67 -7.29 3.59 -12.19
N PHE A 68 -6.90 3.68 -10.92
CA PHE A 68 -7.65 4.39 -9.89
C PHE A 68 -7.04 5.76 -9.60
N THR A 69 -7.88 6.79 -9.50
CA THR A 69 -7.53 8.08 -8.89
C THR A 69 -7.79 8.03 -7.39
N PRO A 70 -7.28 8.97 -6.56
CA PRO A 70 -7.68 9.07 -5.16
C PRO A 70 -9.21 9.25 -4.99
N GLY A 71 -9.84 9.98 -5.93
CA GLY A 71 -11.26 10.31 -5.94
C GLY A 71 -11.55 11.79 -5.71
N GLY A 72 -12.82 12.18 -5.83
CA GLY A 72 -13.32 13.51 -5.48
C GLY A 72 -12.49 14.69 -6.02
N ALA A 73 -11.88 15.46 -5.12
CA ALA A 73 -11.18 16.70 -5.43
C ALA A 73 -9.90 16.51 -6.28
N TYR A 74 -9.35 15.30 -6.34
CA TYR A 74 -8.15 14.99 -7.12
C TYR A 74 -8.43 14.77 -8.62
N GLY A 75 -9.70 14.73 -9.02
CA GLY A 75 -10.11 14.62 -10.41
C GLY A 75 -9.56 13.35 -11.07
N LYS A 76 -9.09 13.48 -12.32
CA LYS A 76 -8.57 12.36 -13.12
C LYS A 76 -7.09 12.06 -12.92
N GLN A 77 -6.38 12.84 -12.11
CA GLN A 77 -4.94 12.70 -11.95
C GLN A 77 -4.62 11.45 -11.14
N TRP A 78 -3.74 10.59 -11.67
CA TRP A 78 -3.20 9.48 -10.90
C TRP A 78 -2.10 9.96 -9.95
N TRP A 79 -2.01 9.32 -8.80
CA TRP A 79 -1.02 9.53 -7.76
C TRP A 79 -0.44 8.15 -7.43
N GLN A 80 0.89 8.02 -7.37
CA GLN A 80 1.53 6.70 -7.29
C GLN A 80 1.05 5.92 -6.08
N LEU A 81 1.02 6.55 -4.91
CA LEU A 81 0.59 5.90 -3.67
C LEU A 81 -0.87 5.42 -3.77
N ASP A 82 -1.78 6.31 -4.13
CA ASP A 82 -3.22 6.04 -4.26
C ASP A 82 -3.53 4.98 -5.31
N SER A 83 -3.03 5.20 -6.52
CA SER A 83 -3.27 4.32 -7.66
C SER A 83 -2.71 2.92 -7.41
N SER A 84 -1.61 2.79 -6.65
CA SER A 84 -1.07 1.48 -6.28
C SER A 84 -1.84 0.83 -5.13
N LEU A 85 -2.11 1.54 -4.04
CA LEU A 85 -2.85 1.00 -2.89
C LEU A 85 -4.30 0.64 -3.25
N ALA A 86 -4.91 1.30 -4.22
CA ALA A 86 -6.23 0.92 -4.72
C ALA A 86 -6.25 -0.49 -5.36
N LEU A 87 -5.10 -1.02 -5.80
CA LEU A 87 -4.98 -2.35 -6.38
C LEU A 87 -4.91 -3.46 -5.31
N SER A 88 -4.48 -3.14 -4.08
CA SER A 88 -4.14 -4.14 -3.06
C SER A 88 -5.34 -5.01 -2.66
N GLY A 89 -6.50 -4.39 -2.42
CA GLY A 89 -7.77 -5.04 -2.17
C GLY A 89 -8.54 -5.38 -3.44
N TYR A 90 -8.48 -4.53 -4.48
CA TYR A 90 -9.26 -4.74 -5.71
C TYR A 90 -8.83 -6.00 -6.49
N LYS A 91 -7.57 -6.44 -6.37
CA LYS A 91 -7.08 -7.68 -7.00
C LYS A 91 -7.88 -8.93 -6.61
N TRP A 92 -8.54 -8.92 -5.45
CA TRP A 92 -9.38 -10.02 -4.97
C TRP A 92 -10.76 -10.07 -5.63
N LYS A 93 -11.15 -9.00 -6.33
CA LYS A 93 -12.33 -8.95 -7.19
C LYS A 93 -11.95 -9.14 -8.65
N ASP A 94 -10.94 -8.40 -9.12
CA ASP A 94 -10.54 -8.36 -10.52
C ASP A 94 -9.02 -8.30 -10.61
N ARG A 95 -8.42 -9.50 -10.67
CA ARG A 95 -6.97 -9.64 -10.74
C ARG A 95 -6.42 -9.11 -12.06
N LYS A 96 -7.13 -9.32 -13.17
CA LYS A 96 -6.66 -8.89 -14.48
C LYS A 96 -6.59 -7.38 -14.57
N PHE A 97 -7.56 -6.67 -13.97
CA PHE A 97 -7.46 -5.22 -13.81
C PHE A 97 -6.18 -4.83 -13.07
N ALA A 98 -5.91 -5.42 -11.90
CA ALA A 98 -4.75 -5.07 -11.10
C ALA A 98 -3.41 -5.33 -11.83
N GLU A 99 -3.29 -6.46 -12.53
CA GLU A 99 -2.14 -6.76 -13.39
C GLU A 99 -1.99 -5.76 -14.54
N THR A 100 -3.09 -5.43 -15.20
CA THR A 100 -3.09 -4.49 -16.33
C THR A 100 -2.73 -3.08 -15.87
N SER A 101 -3.22 -2.64 -14.71
CA SER A 101 -2.87 -1.35 -14.11
C SER A 101 -1.40 -1.24 -13.72
N LEU A 102 -0.69 -2.35 -13.44
CA LEU A 102 0.75 -2.29 -13.16
C LEU A 102 1.58 -1.83 -14.36
N TRP A 103 1.12 -2.10 -15.58
CA TRP A 103 1.81 -1.65 -16.80
C TRP A 103 1.92 -0.13 -16.88
N ASN A 104 0.96 0.62 -16.33
CA ASN A 104 1.05 2.07 -16.24
C ASN A 104 2.32 2.53 -15.50
N PHE A 105 2.68 1.91 -14.38
CA PHE A 105 3.89 2.25 -13.63
C PHE A 105 5.16 1.80 -14.35
N ILE A 106 5.11 0.66 -15.03
CA ILE A 106 6.24 0.12 -15.81
C ILE A 106 6.56 1.07 -16.98
N GLU A 107 5.55 1.51 -17.72
CA GLU A 107 5.71 2.31 -18.93
C GLU A 107 5.94 3.80 -18.63
N SER A 108 5.41 4.32 -17.52
CA SER A 108 5.62 5.71 -17.10
C SER A 108 6.90 5.96 -16.28
N GLN A 109 7.62 4.89 -15.88
CA GLN A 109 8.87 5.02 -15.13
C GLN A 109 9.87 5.89 -15.90
N LYS A 110 10.49 6.85 -15.20
CA LYS A 110 11.47 7.77 -15.79
C LYS A 110 12.77 7.06 -16.11
N GLU A 111 13.55 7.65 -17.01
CA GLU A 111 14.85 7.13 -17.45
C GLU A 111 15.86 6.98 -16.29
N ASP A 112 15.78 7.85 -15.29
CA ASP A 112 16.60 7.80 -14.07
C ASP A 112 16.17 6.69 -13.08
N GLY A 113 15.10 5.94 -13.39
CA GLY A 113 14.54 4.89 -12.56
C GLY A 113 13.43 5.35 -11.60
N ARG A 114 13.17 6.66 -11.49
CA ARG A 114 12.12 7.19 -10.63
C ARG A 114 10.74 6.80 -11.14
N ILE A 115 9.88 6.34 -10.23
CA ILE A 115 8.43 6.35 -10.44
C ILE A 115 7.94 7.66 -9.82
N CYS A 116 7.22 8.49 -10.58
CA CYS A 116 6.85 9.82 -10.11
C CYS A 116 5.78 9.77 -9.02
N LEU A 117 5.70 10.82 -8.21
CA LEU A 117 4.63 11.02 -7.24
C LEU A 117 3.22 11.02 -7.88
N TRP A 118 3.08 11.63 -9.06
CA TRP A 118 1.80 11.74 -9.77
C TRP A 118 1.98 11.93 -11.28
N GLY A 119 0.87 11.97 -12.02
CA GLY A 119 0.88 12.11 -13.49
C GLY A 119 1.34 13.46 -14.06
N ASN A 120 1.16 14.56 -13.32
CA ASN A 120 1.73 15.86 -13.63
C ASN A 120 3.14 16.06 -13.03
N ASP A 121 4.03 15.07 -13.16
CA ASP A 121 5.40 15.11 -12.61
C ASP A 121 6.04 16.49 -12.79
N ILE A 122 6.82 16.93 -11.79
CA ILE A 122 7.19 18.34 -11.50
C ILE A 122 7.08 19.23 -12.73
N LEU A 123 5.92 19.86 -12.87
CA LEU A 123 5.71 20.87 -13.88
C LEU A 123 6.62 22.08 -13.54
N PRO A 124 7.02 22.89 -14.55
CA PRO A 124 7.73 24.13 -14.28
C PRO A 124 7.03 24.96 -13.19
N LYS A 125 7.79 25.67 -12.36
CA LYS A 125 7.30 26.38 -11.16
C LYS A 125 6.05 27.25 -11.36
N HIS A 126 5.85 27.78 -12.58
CA HIS A 126 4.71 28.65 -12.93
C HIS A 126 3.74 28.02 -13.95
N ALA A 127 3.84 26.72 -14.19
CA ALA A 127 2.91 26.03 -15.08
C ALA A 127 1.54 25.84 -14.40
N PRO A 128 0.42 26.00 -15.13
CA PRO A 128 -0.90 25.64 -14.64
C PRO A 128 -0.93 24.18 -14.17
N GLY A 129 -1.43 23.92 -12.96
CA GLY A 129 -1.47 22.58 -12.37
C GLY A 129 -0.23 22.18 -11.56
N ASN A 130 0.76 23.07 -11.40
CA ASN A 130 1.80 22.86 -10.38
C ASN A 130 1.25 23.20 -8.98
N TRP A 131 0.91 22.18 -8.22
CA TRP A 131 0.36 22.31 -6.87
C TRP A 131 1.43 22.62 -5.81
N PHE A 132 2.72 22.36 -6.11
CA PHE A 132 3.82 22.43 -5.13
C PHE A 132 5.05 23.14 -5.73
N PRO A 133 4.96 24.46 -5.98
CA PRO A 133 6.00 25.25 -6.66
C PRO A 133 7.30 25.40 -5.87
N GLU A 134 7.34 24.97 -4.61
CA GLU A 134 8.52 25.02 -3.75
C GLU A 134 9.42 23.78 -3.92
N GLN A 135 8.87 22.69 -4.46
CA GLN A 135 9.59 21.44 -4.66
C GLN A 135 10.51 21.55 -5.89
N ASN A 136 11.82 21.47 -5.66
CA ASN A 136 12.84 21.72 -6.69
C ASN A 136 13.59 20.46 -7.15
N GLU A 137 13.35 19.31 -6.52
CA GLU A 137 13.95 18.02 -6.87
C GLU A 137 12.88 16.99 -7.19
N GLY A 138 13.21 16.03 -8.07
CA GLY A 138 12.30 14.95 -8.45
C GLY A 138 11.82 14.15 -7.24
N VAL A 139 10.51 14.08 -7.05
CA VAL A 139 9.87 13.38 -5.92
C VAL A 139 9.17 12.12 -6.39
N SER A 140 9.20 11.11 -5.54
CA SER A 140 8.33 9.94 -5.61
C SER A 140 7.22 10.00 -4.55
N SER A 141 6.56 8.87 -4.25
CA SER A 141 5.74 8.68 -3.06
C SER A 141 6.44 7.73 -2.08
N LEU A 142 5.89 7.61 -0.86
CA LEU A 142 6.18 6.50 0.03
C LEU A 142 6.06 5.20 -0.79
N PRO A 143 7.13 4.38 -0.88
CA PRO A 143 7.25 3.43 -2.00
C PRO A 143 6.47 2.12 -1.80
N LYS A 144 5.18 2.21 -1.44
CA LYS A 144 4.25 1.08 -1.29
C LYS A 144 4.07 0.25 -2.56
N ILE A 145 4.41 0.79 -3.72
CA ILE A 145 4.40 0.07 -5.00
C ILE A 145 5.24 -1.21 -4.95
N PHE A 146 6.29 -1.29 -4.14
CA PHE A 146 7.06 -2.53 -3.94
C PHE A 146 6.18 -3.67 -3.41
N ASP A 147 5.46 -3.39 -2.33
CA ASP A 147 4.59 -4.32 -1.61
C ASP A 147 3.39 -4.73 -2.49
N VAL A 148 2.70 -3.74 -3.06
CA VAL A 148 1.56 -3.95 -3.97
C VAL A 148 1.96 -4.81 -5.17
N THR A 149 3.05 -4.46 -5.86
CA THR A 149 3.54 -5.20 -7.04
C THR A 149 3.85 -6.64 -6.67
N TYR A 150 4.57 -6.86 -5.57
CA TYR A 150 4.91 -8.22 -5.12
C TYR A 150 3.67 -9.08 -4.90
N HIS A 151 2.66 -8.55 -4.21
CA HIS A 151 1.42 -9.28 -3.90
C HIS A 151 0.52 -9.52 -5.11
N ILE A 152 0.51 -8.63 -6.10
CA ILE A 152 -0.15 -8.89 -7.39
C ILE A 152 0.58 -10.02 -8.13
N LEU A 153 1.92 -9.97 -8.17
CA LEU A 153 2.72 -10.98 -8.86
C LEU A 153 2.63 -12.37 -8.22
N GLN A 154 2.30 -12.50 -6.92
CA GLN A 154 2.10 -13.82 -6.29
C GLN A 154 1.00 -14.66 -6.96
N GLY A 155 0.04 -14.03 -7.63
CA GLY A 155 -1.04 -14.72 -8.34
C GLY A 155 -0.96 -14.65 -9.86
N THR A 156 0.10 -14.08 -10.43
CA THR A 156 0.26 -13.96 -11.89
C THR A 156 1.14 -15.09 -12.45
N ASP A 157 0.75 -15.72 -13.54
CA ASP A 157 1.61 -16.61 -14.34
C ASP A 157 2.17 -15.92 -15.60
N ASP A 158 1.86 -14.63 -15.79
CA ASP A 158 2.39 -13.79 -16.87
C ASP A 158 3.89 -13.51 -16.65
N PHE A 159 4.71 -14.17 -17.45
CA PHE A 159 6.17 -14.01 -17.39
C PHE A 159 6.63 -12.62 -17.85
N GLU A 160 5.95 -12.01 -18.81
CA GLU A 160 6.31 -10.69 -19.34
C GLU A 160 6.05 -9.61 -18.29
N LEU A 161 4.88 -9.65 -17.65
CA LEU A 161 4.58 -8.78 -16.52
C LEU A 161 5.58 -8.99 -15.38
N LEU A 162 5.84 -10.26 -15.00
CA LEU A 162 6.81 -10.58 -13.95
C LEU A 162 8.21 -10.01 -14.23
N SER A 163 8.73 -10.21 -15.44
CA SER A 163 10.06 -9.73 -15.84
C SER A 163 10.10 -8.20 -15.93
N SER A 164 9.04 -7.58 -16.44
CA SER A 164 8.96 -6.12 -16.59
C SER A 164 8.81 -5.42 -15.24
N SER A 165 7.95 -5.93 -14.35
CA SER A 165 7.84 -5.46 -12.97
C SER A 165 9.18 -5.62 -12.22
N TYR A 166 9.87 -6.74 -12.38
CA TYR A 166 11.20 -6.91 -11.78
C TYR A 166 12.19 -5.81 -12.20
N ASN A 167 12.26 -5.52 -13.50
CA ASN A 167 13.14 -4.48 -14.03
C ASN A 167 12.74 -3.08 -13.53
N MET A 168 11.44 -2.80 -13.45
CA MET A 168 10.91 -1.55 -12.87
C MET A 168 11.36 -1.39 -11.41
N LEU A 169 11.11 -2.40 -10.57
CA LEU A 169 11.47 -2.35 -9.14
C LEU A 169 12.99 -2.24 -8.92
N LYS A 170 13.79 -2.94 -9.73
CA LYS A 170 15.26 -2.83 -9.69
C LYS A 170 15.73 -1.41 -9.98
N LYS A 171 15.26 -0.81 -11.08
CA LYS A 171 15.60 0.59 -11.43
C LYS A 171 15.13 1.58 -10.37
N TYR A 172 13.98 1.32 -9.77
CA TYR A 172 13.44 2.18 -8.73
C TYR A 172 14.26 2.11 -7.43
N LEU A 173 14.72 0.91 -7.04
CA LEU A 173 15.70 0.76 -5.96
C LEU A 173 17.03 1.45 -6.29
N ASP A 174 17.52 1.33 -7.52
CA ASP A 174 18.74 2.02 -7.94
C ASP A 174 18.59 3.55 -7.85
N TRP A 175 17.42 4.09 -8.18
CA TRP A 175 17.09 5.51 -7.99
C TRP A 175 17.12 5.92 -6.52
N TRP A 176 16.46 5.19 -5.61
CA TRP A 176 16.51 5.46 -4.16
C TRP A 176 17.96 5.43 -3.63
N TYR A 177 18.75 4.44 -4.06
CA TYR A 177 20.14 4.33 -3.61
C TYR A 177 21.09 5.36 -4.23
N LYS A 178 20.70 6.00 -5.32
CA LYS A 178 21.49 7.04 -5.97
C LYS A 178 21.15 8.43 -5.43
N ASP A 179 19.86 8.74 -5.35
CA ASP A 179 19.38 10.11 -5.13
C ASP A 179 18.89 10.37 -3.69
N ARG A 180 18.83 9.33 -2.84
CA ARG A 180 18.37 9.44 -1.44
C ARG A 180 19.28 8.80 -0.40
N PHE A 181 20.25 7.98 -0.80
CA PHE A 181 21.10 7.23 0.13
C PHE A 181 22.17 8.10 0.79
N ASP A 182 22.21 8.07 2.12
CA ASP A 182 23.30 8.65 2.88
C ASP A 182 24.39 7.61 3.16
N GLU A 183 25.56 7.78 2.54
CA GLU A 183 26.69 6.84 2.68
C GLU A 183 27.19 6.72 4.13
N LYS A 184 27.04 7.78 4.93
CA LYS A 184 27.57 7.82 6.30
C LYS A 184 26.77 6.94 7.24
N THR A 185 25.44 7.01 7.18
CA THR A 185 24.53 6.24 8.05
C THR A 185 24.06 4.94 7.39
N GLY A 186 24.11 4.85 6.06
CA GLY A 186 23.50 3.77 5.30
C GLY A 186 21.98 3.83 5.24
N LEU A 187 21.37 4.95 5.65
CA LEU A 187 19.93 5.19 5.60
C LEU A 187 19.51 5.81 4.26
N ILE A 188 18.22 5.72 3.99
CA ILE A 188 17.55 6.41 2.89
C ILE A 188 16.92 7.69 3.45
N THR A 189 17.18 8.82 2.80
CA THR A 189 16.52 10.08 3.07
C THR A 189 15.26 10.23 2.23
N SER A 190 14.41 11.19 2.56
CA SER A 190 13.15 11.40 1.86
C SER A 190 12.84 12.88 1.70
N VAL A 191 11.96 13.19 0.76
CA VAL A 191 11.37 14.51 0.59
C VAL A 191 9.86 14.45 0.44
N PHE A 192 9.19 15.48 0.94
CA PHE A 192 7.76 15.65 0.74
C PHE A 192 6.98 14.36 1.08
N GLU A 193 6.15 13.84 0.17
CA GLU A 193 5.32 12.64 0.37
C GLU A 193 6.02 11.29 0.10
N GLU A 194 7.36 11.28 0.04
CA GLU A 194 8.17 10.06 0.18
C GLU A 194 8.14 9.49 1.61
N THR A 195 7.68 10.31 2.54
CA THR A 195 7.42 10.03 3.95
C THR A 195 6.20 10.82 4.40
N PHE A 196 5.59 10.43 5.51
CA PHE A 196 4.64 11.28 6.20
C PHE A 196 5.28 11.81 7.47
N ILE A 197 5.31 13.14 7.57
CA ILE A 197 5.70 13.96 8.73
C ILE A 197 7.12 13.75 9.31
N PRO A 198 7.76 14.83 9.80
CA PRO A 198 7.48 16.24 9.47
C PRO A 198 7.96 16.55 8.04
N TYR A 199 7.41 17.59 7.42
CA TYR A 199 7.72 17.98 6.03
C TYR A 199 9.22 18.12 5.81
N LEU A 200 9.70 17.47 4.75
CA LEU A 200 11.10 17.44 4.35
C LEU A 200 11.27 18.25 3.07
N GLY A 201 12.02 19.35 3.14
CA GLY A 201 12.19 20.26 2.01
C GLY A 201 13.26 19.84 1.00
N SER A 202 14.21 18.99 1.38
CA SER A 202 15.28 18.51 0.49
C SER A 202 15.82 17.16 0.94
N ALA A 203 16.28 16.35 -0.03
CA ALA A 203 16.94 15.10 0.28
C ALA A 203 18.22 15.36 1.09
N MET A 204 18.76 14.34 1.74
CA MET A 204 19.98 14.43 2.55
C MET A 204 19.86 15.32 3.81
N GLU A 205 18.65 15.67 4.24
CA GLU A 205 18.44 16.35 5.52
C GLU A 205 18.00 15.37 6.62
N TYR A 206 17.08 14.47 6.27
CA TYR A 206 16.38 13.62 7.22
C TYR A 206 16.17 12.22 6.65
N ALA A 207 16.37 11.21 7.50
CA ALA A 207 16.03 9.83 7.21
C ALA A 207 14.75 9.46 7.96
N ALA A 208 13.65 9.39 7.23
CA ALA A 208 12.36 9.03 7.79
C ALA A 208 12.20 7.52 7.96
N LEU A 209 11.53 7.12 9.02
CA LEU A 209 11.41 5.71 9.40
C LEU A 209 10.57 4.90 8.43
N ASP A 210 9.45 5.45 7.98
CA ASP A 210 8.55 4.83 7.02
C ASP A 210 9.20 4.58 5.67
N THR A 211 9.90 5.57 5.10
CA THR A 211 10.67 5.41 3.87
C THR A 211 11.70 4.29 3.99
N ASN A 212 12.47 4.26 5.09
CA ASN A 212 13.49 3.25 5.29
C ASN A 212 12.91 1.83 5.42
N VAL A 213 11.77 1.68 6.11
CA VAL A 213 11.08 0.38 6.19
C VAL A 213 10.54 -0.05 4.83
N GLU A 214 9.91 0.84 4.07
CA GLU A 214 9.36 0.50 2.75
C GLU A 214 10.44 0.20 1.70
N VAL A 215 11.60 0.87 1.75
CA VAL A 215 12.74 0.50 0.91
C VAL A 215 13.33 -0.85 1.34
N TYR A 216 13.38 -1.16 2.63
CA TYR A 216 13.76 -2.49 3.09
C TYR A 216 12.81 -3.58 2.56
N VAL A 217 11.49 -3.34 2.64
CA VAL A 217 10.47 -4.23 2.06
C VAL A 217 10.69 -4.39 0.56
N GLY A 218 10.98 -3.30 -0.15
CA GLY A 218 11.32 -3.31 -1.57
C GLY A 218 12.52 -4.17 -1.92
N LEU A 219 13.59 -4.11 -1.13
CA LEU A 219 14.77 -4.96 -1.32
C LEU A 219 14.43 -6.45 -1.13
N VAL A 220 13.67 -6.79 -0.08
CA VAL A 220 13.28 -8.19 0.19
C VAL A 220 12.39 -8.75 -0.92
N TYR A 221 11.36 -8.00 -1.32
CA TYR A 221 10.45 -8.47 -2.35
C TYR A 221 11.07 -8.50 -3.75
N THR A 222 11.92 -7.54 -4.08
CA THR A 222 12.66 -7.58 -5.36
C THR A 222 13.63 -8.77 -5.40
N ALA A 223 14.22 -9.16 -4.26
CA ALA A 223 15.03 -10.38 -4.16
C ALA A 223 14.20 -11.65 -4.42
N ASN A 224 12.99 -11.73 -3.86
CA ASN A 224 12.10 -12.88 -4.06
C ASN A 224 11.62 -12.99 -5.51
N ILE A 225 11.34 -11.85 -6.16
CA ILE A 225 11.02 -11.81 -7.59
C ILE A 225 12.24 -12.23 -8.43
N ALA A 226 13.44 -11.78 -8.05
CA ALA A 226 14.68 -12.19 -8.70
C ALA A 226 14.89 -13.71 -8.64
N ASP A 227 14.66 -14.34 -7.49
CA ASP A 227 14.70 -15.81 -7.35
C ASP A 227 13.70 -16.49 -8.28
N ARG A 228 12.47 -15.98 -8.36
CA ARG A 228 11.44 -16.51 -9.27
C ARG A 228 11.86 -16.44 -10.74
N LEU A 229 12.67 -15.44 -11.09
CA LEU A 229 13.27 -15.27 -12.42
C LEU A 229 14.63 -15.96 -12.59
N ASN A 230 15.06 -16.79 -11.63
CA ASN A 230 16.36 -17.47 -11.60
C ASN A 230 17.58 -16.51 -11.66
N LYS A 231 17.44 -15.30 -11.10
CA LYS A 231 18.50 -14.27 -11.02
C LYS A 231 19.20 -14.29 -9.67
N ALA A 232 19.83 -15.41 -9.34
CA ALA A 232 20.40 -15.67 -8.01
C ALA A 232 21.42 -14.62 -7.53
N VAL A 233 22.24 -14.06 -8.43
CA VAL A 233 23.23 -13.03 -8.10
C VAL A 233 22.53 -11.74 -7.66
N ASP A 234 21.52 -11.30 -8.41
CA ASP A 234 20.75 -10.10 -8.09
C ASP A 234 19.98 -10.30 -6.78
N ALA A 235 19.36 -11.48 -6.58
CA ALA A 235 18.67 -11.82 -5.34
C ALA A 235 19.59 -11.75 -4.11
N ALA A 236 20.80 -12.32 -4.20
CA ALA A 236 21.80 -12.21 -3.15
C ALA A 236 22.24 -10.76 -2.90
N GLY A 237 22.40 -9.96 -3.96
CA GLY A 237 22.73 -8.54 -3.87
C GLY A 237 21.68 -7.73 -3.13
N PHE A 238 20.40 -7.92 -3.45
CA PHE A 238 19.29 -7.27 -2.76
C PHE A 238 19.19 -7.68 -1.29
N ARG A 239 19.36 -8.97 -0.97
CA ARG A 239 19.39 -9.45 0.43
C ARG A 239 20.53 -8.85 1.23
N ASN A 240 21.71 -8.70 0.63
CA ASN A 240 22.84 -8.03 1.27
C ASN A 240 22.54 -6.55 1.55
N LYS A 241 21.96 -5.83 0.58
CA LYS A 241 21.49 -4.44 0.78
C LYS A 241 20.43 -4.36 1.89
N ALA A 242 19.46 -5.29 1.91
CA ALA A 242 18.42 -5.34 2.95
C ALA A 242 19.02 -5.56 4.34
N GLY A 243 19.98 -6.48 4.48
CA GLY A 243 20.69 -6.72 5.74
C GLY A 243 21.41 -5.46 6.26
N LYS A 244 22.09 -4.73 5.37
CA LYS A 244 22.75 -3.46 5.71
C LYS A 244 21.74 -2.38 6.14
N LEU A 245 20.65 -2.21 5.39
CA LEU A 245 19.62 -1.23 5.71
C LEU A 245 18.91 -1.55 7.04
N LYS A 246 18.62 -2.83 7.31
CA LYS A 246 18.09 -3.29 8.61
C LYS A 246 19.03 -2.94 9.75
N SER A 247 20.34 -3.14 9.58
CA SER A 247 21.33 -2.72 10.59
C SER A 247 21.35 -1.21 10.78
N ALA A 248 21.27 -0.43 9.70
CA ALA A 248 21.21 1.03 9.78
C ALA A 248 19.95 1.52 10.52
N ILE A 249 18.76 0.99 10.19
CA ILE A 249 17.50 1.30 10.86
C ILE A 249 17.63 1.07 12.38
N ASN A 250 18.13 -0.10 12.78
CA ASN A 250 18.29 -0.45 14.19
C ASN A 250 19.38 0.34 14.92
N THR A 251 20.38 0.85 14.19
CA THR A 251 21.49 1.62 14.78
C THR A 251 21.12 3.08 14.97
N TYR A 252 20.50 3.68 13.96
CA TYR A 252 20.31 5.13 13.89
C TYR A 252 18.88 5.57 14.19
N LEU A 253 17.87 4.77 13.86
CA LEU A 253 16.47 5.17 14.06
C LEU A 253 15.91 4.68 15.40
N TRP A 254 16.49 3.65 16.01
CA TRP A 254 16.09 3.20 17.34
C TRP A 254 16.65 4.10 18.44
N ASN A 255 15.79 4.61 19.32
CA ASN A 255 16.21 5.33 20.51
C ASN A 255 16.10 4.41 21.73
N ASN A 256 17.25 4.03 22.31
CA ASN A 256 17.31 3.12 23.46
C ASN A 256 16.68 3.69 24.73
N GLU A 257 16.82 5.00 24.96
CA GLU A 257 16.32 5.66 26.18
C GLU A 257 14.79 5.77 26.16
N LYS A 258 14.23 6.12 25.00
CA LYS A 258 12.79 6.28 24.78
C LYS A 258 12.09 4.96 24.45
N GLY A 259 12.83 3.92 24.07
CA GLY A 259 12.28 2.59 23.75
C GLY A 259 11.40 2.57 22.51
N ALA A 260 11.67 3.44 21.54
CA ALA A 260 10.89 3.61 20.32
C ALA A 260 11.79 4.04 19.16
N TYR A 261 11.30 3.90 17.93
CA TYR A 261 11.97 4.42 16.75
C TYR A 261 11.55 5.87 16.46
N TYR A 262 12.51 6.67 16.00
CA TYR A 262 12.34 8.07 15.65
C TYR A 262 13.05 8.37 14.32
N PRO A 263 12.55 9.32 13.51
CA PRO A 263 13.29 9.83 12.38
C PRO A 263 14.65 10.40 12.81
N TYR A 264 15.62 10.38 11.91
CA TYR A 264 16.99 10.83 12.22
C TYR A 264 17.38 12.00 11.32
N ASP A 265 17.76 13.13 11.92
CA ASP A 265 18.35 14.25 11.20
C ASP A 265 19.83 13.93 10.94
N ILE A 266 20.16 13.66 9.68
CA ILE A 266 21.50 13.22 9.31
C ILE A 266 22.54 14.35 9.33
N ARG A 267 22.08 15.62 9.31
CA ARG A 267 22.96 16.80 9.39
C ARG A 267 23.43 17.04 10.82
N THR A 268 22.52 16.88 11.78
CA THR A 268 22.81 17.09 13.21
C THR A 268 23.24 15.82 13.93
N GLY A 269 22.96 14.65 13.36
CA GLY A 269 23.25 13.34 13.95
C GLY A 269 22.36 13.01 15.15
N LYS A 270 21.13 13.55 15.19
CA LYS A 270 20.19 13.40 16.31
C LYS A 270 18.83 12.87 15.84
N HIS A 271 18.13 12.20 16.74
CA HIS A 271 16.72 11.89 16.54
C HIS A 271 15.88 13.17 16.48
N ILE A 272 14.93 13.21 15.55
CA ILE A 272 13.85 14.18 15.58
C ILE A 272 12.89 13.73 16.69
N ASP A 273 12.60 14.61 17.63
CA ASP A 273 11.71 14.30 18.75
C ASP A 273 10.24 14.39 18.33
N CYS A 274 9.81 13.42 17.52
CA CYS A 274 8.42 13.23 17.11
C CYS A 274 8.07 11.74 17.14
N LEU A 275 7.19 11.34 18.06
CA LEU A 275 6.75 9.97 18.24
C LEU A 275 5.56 9.66 17.33
N MET A 276 5.88 9.10 16.16
CA MET A 276 4.93 8.79 15.10
C MET A 276 4.48 7.33 15.10
N ALA A 277 3.36 7.05 14.43
CA ALA A 277 2.88 5.70 14.11
C ALA A 277 3.94 4.81 13.47
N SER A 278 4.78 5.41 12.63
CA SER A 278 5.84 4.72 11.90
C SER A 278 6.80 3.98 12.84
N THR A 279 6.84 4.33 14.14
CA THR A 279 7.60 3.60 15.18
C THR A 279 7.29 2.10 15.22
N PHE A 280 6.09 1.71 14.79
CA PHE A 280 5.65 0.31 14.73
C PHE A 280 5.99 -0.39 13.41
N TYR A 281 6.41 0.34 12.38
CA TYR A 281 6.69 -0.23 11.07
C TYR A 281 7.87 -1.21 11.07
N PRO A 282 8.93 -1.05 11.90
CA PRO A 282 9.96 -2.07 12.07
C PRO A 282 9.47 -3.44 12.60
N LEU A 283 8.20 -3.60 12.99
CA LEU A 283 7.62 -4.93 13.20
C LEU A 283 7.53 -5.74 11.89
N ARG A 284 7.39 -5.05 10.75
CA ARG A 284 7.44 -5.66 9.41
C ARG A 284 8.73 -6.45 9.24
N MET A 285 8.58 -7.66 8.72
CA MET A 285 9.65 -8.61 8.40
C MET A 285 10.68 -8.78 9.52
N ASN A 286 10.23 -8.60 10.77
CA ASN A 286 11.05 -8.65 11.97
C ASN A 286 12.31 -7.77 11.88
N ILE A 287 12.19 -6.53 11.36
CA ILE A 287 13.30 -5.55 11.37
C ILE A 287 13.71 -5.27 12.82
N ALA A 288 12.74 -5.05 13.70
CA ALA A 288 12.94 -4.94 15.14
C ALA A 288 13.31 -6.30 15.75
N SER A 289 14.21 -6.27 16.72
CA SER A 289 14.52 -7.40 17.58
C SER A 289 13.35 -7.77 18.48
N THR A 290 13.37 -8.96 19.08
CA THR A 290 12.36 -9.38 20.06
C THR A 290 12.24 -8.42 21.25
N GLU A 291 13.36 -7.86 21.73
CA GLU A 291 13.33 -6.89 22.84
C GLU A 291 12.64 -5.58 22.42
N GLN A 292 13.01 -5.05 21.24
CA GLN A 292 12.41 -3.84 20.70
C GLN A 292 10.92 -4.05 20.42
N LYS A 293 10.54 -5.21 19.85
CA LYS A 293 9.14 -5.60 19.68
C LYS A 293 8.37 -5.50 21.00
N ASN A 294 8.87 -6.09 22.08
CA ASN A 294 8.15 -6.08 23.36
C ASN A 294 7.93 -4.65 23.90
N LYS A 295 8.90 -3.75 23.70
CA LYS A 295 8.75 -2.32 24.03
C LYS A 295 7.68 -1.66 23.14
N LEU A 296 7.72 -1.93 21.85
CA LEU A 296 6.74 -1.43 20.89
C LEU A 296 5.32 -1.95 21.20
N ILE A 297 5.11 -3.23 21.51
CA ILE A 297 3.78 -3.75 21.85
C ILE A 297 3.25 -3.09 23.13
N THR A 298 4.12 -2.88 24.12
CA THR A 298 3.76 -2.13 25.33
C THR A 298 3.30 -0.70 24.98
N LEU A 299 4.06 0.01 24.15
CA LEU A 299 3.72 1.36 23.71
C LEU A 299 2.45 1.41 22.83
N LEU A 300 2.26 0.43 21.96
CA LEU A 300 1.11 0.34 21.05
C LEU A 300 -0.21 0.22 21.83
N THR A 301 -0.19 -0.58 22.89
CA THR A 301 -1.38 -0.86 23.72
C THR A 301 -1.58 0.15 24.86
N ASP A 302 -0.66 1.10 25.03
CA ASP A 302 -0.85 2.24 25.91
C ASP A 302 -1.78 3.26 25.24
N ASP A 303 -3.02 3.31 25.74
CA ASP A 303 -4.03 4.20 25.20
C ASP A 303 -3.66 5.67 25.30
N GLU A 304 -2.82 6.07 26.27
CA GLU A 304 -2.40 7.46 26.40
C GLU A 304 -1.56 7.92 25.20
N HIS A 305 -0.95 7.00 24.47
CA HIS A 305 -0.13 7.32 23.31
C HIS A 305 -0.94 7.29 22.02
N PHE A 306 -1.56 6.17 21.65
CA PHE A 306 -2.08 6.02 20.28
C PHE A 306 -3.52 5.54 20.18
N ASN A 307 -4.32 5.86 21.20
CA ASN A 307 -5.77 5.68 21.17
C ASN A 307 -6.23 4.22 20.97
N TRP A 308 -5.42 3.25 21.42
CA TRP A 308 -5.68 1.83 21.19
C TRP A 308 -7.07 1.39 21.62
N ASN A 309 -7.66 1.91 22.69
CA ASN A 309 -8.91 1.41 23.27
C ASN A 309 -10.20 2.01 22.66
N THR A 310 -10.11 2.99 21.75
CA THR A 310 -11.29 3.74 21.28
C THR A 310 -11.58 3.52 19.79
N ILE A 311 -10.93 4.30 18.93
CA ILE A 311 -10.93 4.20 17.46
C ILE A 311 -9.55 3.68 17.07
N PRO A 312 -9.36 3.14 15.86
CA PRO A 312 -8.02 2.80 15.40
C PRO A 312 -7.00 3.94 15.55
N PHE A 313 -5.75 3.53 15.38
CA PHE A 313 -4.55 4.22 15.82
C PHE A 313 -4.37 5.64 15.25
N THR A 314 -3.97 6.61 16.10
CA THR A 314 -3.65 7.99 15.70
C THR A 314 -2.30 8.09 15.01
N SER A 315 -2.15 8.80 13.90
CA SER A 315 -0.88 8.87 13.15
C SER A 315 0.34 9.41 13.93
N VAL A 316 0.10 10.17 14.99
CA VAL A 316 1.10 10.69 15.95
C VAL A 316 0.62 10.38 17.37
N SER A 317 1.55 10.25 18.31
CA SER A 317 1.20 10.03 19.71
C SER A 317 0.44 11.23 20.28
N LYS A 318 -0.65 11.01 21.01
CA LYS A 318 -1.44 12.04 21.72
C LYS A 318 -0.63 12.88 22.72
N LYS A 319 0.53 12.38 23.16
CA LYS A 319 1.46 13.10 24.05
C LYS A 319 2.51 13.92 23.30
N ASP A 320 2.60 13.76 21.98
CA ASP A 320 3.57 14.49 21.16
C ASP A 320 3.09 15.93 20.91
N PRO A 321 3.96 16.95 20.97
CA PRO A 321 3.60 18.33 20.67
C PRO A 321 3.06 18.54 19.25
N LEU A 322 3.39 17.65 18.31
CA LEU A 322 2.88 17.72 16.95
C LEU A 322 1.42 17.22 16.85
N PHE A 323 0.91 16.54 17.87
CA PHE A 323 -0.43 15.96 17.81
C PHE A 323 -1.51 17.02 17.57
N GLN A 324 -2.23 16.87 16.46
CA GLN A 324 -3.39 17.69 16.13
C GLN A 324 -4.38 16.92 15.25
N THR A 325 -5.65 17.26 15.37
CA THR A 325 -6.72 16.70 14.54
C THR A 325 -7.17 17.72 13.51
N THR A 326 -7.21 17.29 12.26
CA THR A 326 -7.79 18.05 11.15
C THR A 326 -9.27 17.67 10.98
N VAL A 327 -10.09 18.68 10.69
CA VAL A 327 -11.51 18.57 10.33
C VAL A 327 -11.71 19.29 8.99
N GLY A 328 -12.49 18.70 8.10
CA GLY A 328 -12.74 19.21 6.75
C GLY A 328 -11.71 18.72 5.74
N ALA A 329 -11.31 19.58 4.79
CA ALA A 329 -10.38 19.20 3.72
C ALA A 329 -8.98 18.83 4.24
N TYR A 330 -8.20 18.11 3.42
CA TYR A 330 -6.78 17.83 3.66
C TYR A 330 -5.96 19.12 3.83
N GLN A 331 -5.08 19.14 4.83
CA GLN A 331 -4.27 20.30 5.24
C GLN A 331 -2.78 19.96 5.33
N GLY A 332 -2.30 19.03 4.48
CA GLY A 332 -0.91 18.61 4.47
C GLY A 332 -0.52 17.91 5.76
N ASN A 333 0.65 18.27 6.33
CA ASN A 333 1.15 17.69 7.58
C ASN A 333 0.08 17.67 8.69
N ALA A 334 -0.75 18.70 8.82
CA ALA A 334 -1.74 18.72 9.90
C ALA A 334 -2.72 17.54 9.86
N SER A 335 -3.06 17.05 8.66
CA SER A 335 -3.91 15.87 8.50
C SER A 335 -3.18 14.58 8.82
N TRP A 336 -1.86 14.54 8.66
CA TRP A 336 -1.02 13.41 9.05
C TRP A 336 -0.63 13.44 10.53
N SER A 337 -0.97 14.48 11.29
CA SER A 337 -0.45 14.75 12.65
C SER A 337 -1.34 14.25 13.79
N GLY A 338 -2.35 13.42 13.53
CA GLY A 338 -3.17 12.86 14.61
C GLY A 338 -4.43 12.16 14.14
N ASN A 339 -4.90 12.46 12.91
CA ASN A 339 -5.99 11.70 12.31
C ASN A 339 -5.61 10.24 12.04
N VAL A 340 -6.63 9.43 11.84
CA VAL A 340 -6.49 8.00 11.59
C VAL A 340 -6.58 7.76 10.08
N TRP A 341 -5.63 6.99 9.57
CA TRP A 341 -5.49 6.65 8.16
C TRP A 341 -5.47 5.14 8.00
N THR A 342 -6.21 4.60 7.03
CA THR A 342 -6.19 3.15 6.75
C THR A 342 -4.78 2.68 6.43
N LEU A 343 -4.00 3.47 5.68
CA LEU A 343 -2.62 3.18 5.34
C LEU A 343 -1.75 2.90 6.56
N ILE A 344 -1.85 3.73 7.59
CA ILE A 344 -1.05 3.58 8.81
C ILE A 344 -1.47 2.30 9.54
N ASN A 345 -2.78 2.10 9.74
CA ASN A 345 -3.29 0.94 10.46
C ASN A 345 -2.98 -0.37 9.75
N GLU A 346 -3.07 -0.37 8.42
CA GLU A 346 -2.75 -1.50 7.56
C GLU A 346 -1.27 -1.88 7.71
N MET A 347 -0.36 -0.90 7.64
CA MET A 347 1.07 -1.12 7.81
C MET A 347 1.43 -1.69 9.19
N VAL A 348 0.83 -1.14 10.26
CA VAL A 348 1.01 -1.66 11.62
C VAL A 348 0.43 -3.07 11.75
N THR A 349 -0.73 -3.33 11.14
CA THR A 349 -1.38 -4.65 11.12
C THR A 349 -0.46 -5.70 10.47
N ARG A 350 0.10 -5.39 9.30
CA ARG A 350 1.08 -6.26 8.64
C ARG A 350 2.35 -6.46 9.46
N GLY A 351 2.79 -5.45 10.22
CA GLY A 351 3.93 -5.58 11.14
C GLY A 351 3.63 -6.53 12.30
N LEU A 352 2.44 -6.43 12.89
CA LEU A 352 1.98 -7.33 13.94
C LEU A 352 1.90 -8.78 13.45
N LEU A 353 1.37 -9.01 12.24
CA LEU A 353 1.34 -10.35 11.63
C LEU A 353 2.75 -10.94 11.46
N ASP A 354 3.68 -10.18 10.86
CA ASP A 354 5.06 -10.63 10.63
C ASP A 354 5.83 -10.94 11.92
N SER A 355 5.47 -10.25 13.01
CA SER A 355 6.10 -10.39 14.34
C SER A 355 5.42 -11.43 15.24
N GLY A 356 4.39 -12.10 14.72
CA GLY A 356 3.65 -13.18 15.38
C GLY A 356 2.51 -12.72 16.30
N GLU A 357 2.23 -11.43 16.38
CA GLU A 357 1.21 -10.81 17.26
C GLU A 357 -0.18 -10.82 16.59
N LYS A 358 -0.67 -12.02 16.24
CA LYS A 358 -1.87 -12.21 15.41
C LYS A 358 -3.15 -11.65 16.05
N GLU A 359 -3.32 -11.80 17.35
CA GLU A 359 -4.48 -11.28 18.08
C GLU A 359 -4.53 -9.76 18.03
N LEU A 360 -3.37 -9.09 18.20
CA LEU A 360 -3.27 -7.64 18.10
C LEU A 360 -3.50 -7.17 16.66
N ALA A 361 -2.93 -7.87 15.67
CA ALA A 361 -3.17 -7.58 14.26
C ALA A 361 -4.67 -7.66 13.93
N THR A 362 -5.34 -8.72 14.37
CA THR A 362 -6.77 -8.92 14.15
C THR A 362 -7.60 -7.84 14.84
N ALA A 363 -7.24 -7.46 16.07
CA ALA A 363 -7.93 -6.40 16.80
C ALA A 363 -7.82 -5.04 16.09
N LEU A 364 -6.63 -4.68 15.59
CA LEU A 364 -6.42 -3.44 14.84
C LEU A 364 -7.16 -3.45 13.50
N ALA A 365 -7.07 -4.57 12.77
CA ALA A 365 -7.79 -4.75 11.51
C ALA A 365 -9.30 -4.60 11.71
N LEU A 366 -9.87 -5.25 12.72
CA LEU A 366 -11.31 -5.20 13.01
C LEU A 366 -11.77 -3.78 13.38
N LYS A 367 -11.03 -3.08 14.25
CA LYS A 367 -11.33 -1.68 14.56
C LYS A 367 -11.28 -0.82 13.30
N THR A 368 -10.32 -1.05 12.41
CA THR A 368 -10.16 -0.28 11.17
C THR A 368 -11.31 -0.55 10.21
N ILE A 369 -11.69 -1.82 10.03
CA ILE A 369 -12.85 -2.24 9.24
C ILE A 369 -14.11 -1.55 9.77
N TYR A 370 -14.38 -1.58 11.07
CA TYR A 370 -15.56 -0.95 11.65
C TYR A 370 -15.55 0.58 11.52
N ALA A 371 -14.41 1.23 11.76
CA ALA A 371 -14.32 2.70 11.72
C ALA A 371 -14.48 3.27 10.29
N PHE A 372 -14.03 2.52 9.28
CA PHE A 372 -14.12 2.90 7.87
C PHE A 372 -15.32 2.27 7.13
N ASN A 373 -16.17 1.49 7.83
CA ASN A 373 -17.37 0.91 7.25
C ASN A 373 -18.36 2.02 6.82
N ARG A 374 -18.75 2.03 5.54
CA ARG A 374 -19.48 3.14 4.90
C ARG A 374 -18.84 4.53 5.08
N ASN A 375 -17.57 4.58 5.45
CA ASN A 375 -16.84 5.80 5.77
C ASN A 375 -15.50 5.79 5.02
N CYS A 376 -15.55 5.45 3.72
CA CYS A 376 -14.40 5.44 2.82
C CYS A 376 -13.90 6.88 2.56
N THR A 377 -13.45 7.56 3.61
CA THR A 377 -12.89 8.91 3.58
C THR A 377 -11.37 8.84 3.59
N GLU A 378 -10.71 9.94 3.24
CA GLU A 378 -9.25 10.04 3.19
C GLU A 378 -8.64 9.79 4.58
N PHE A 379 -9.24 10.39 5.62
CA PHE A 379 -8.89 10.16 7.03
C PHE A 379 -10.10 10.40 7.94
N ILE A 380 -10.05 9.84 9.14
CA ILE A 380 -11.09 10.04 10.16
C ILE A 380 -10.54 10.75 11.40
N ASN A 381 -11.42 11.41 12.14
CA ASN A 381 -11.11 11.95 13.44
C ASN A 381 -10.95 10.80 14.47
N PRO A 382 -9.88 10.79 15.27
CA PRO A 382 -9.57 9.69 16.17
C PRO A 382 -10.49 9.60 17.40
N PHE A 383 -11.33 10.60 17.67
CA PHE A 383 -12.15 10.64 18.87
C PHE A 383 -13.62 10.30 18.60
N ASP A 384 -14.16 10.72 17.46
CA ASP A 384 -15.57 10.52 17.11
C ASP A 384 -15.79 9.69 15.83
N GLY A 385 -14.73 9.39 15.08
CA GLY A 385 -14.78 8.58 13.86
C GLY A 385 -15.37 9.31 12.65
N SER A 386 -15.63 10.62 12.77
CA SER A 386 -16.10 11.42 11.65
C SER A 386 -15.09 11.41 10.50
N GLY A 387 -15.58 11.18 9.29
CA GLY A 387 -14.76 11.17 8.08
C GLY A 387 -14.50 12.57 7.52
N HIS A 388 -13.27 12.79 7.07
CA HIS A 388 -12.75 14.08 6.60
C HIS A 388 -11.87 13.87 5.34
N GLY A 389 -11.38 14.97 4.78
CA GLY A 389 -10.68 14.98 3.51
C GLY A 389 -11.60 14.67 2.34
N VAL A 390 -11.10 13.93 1.36
CA VAL A 390 -11.92 13.46 0.24
C VAL A 390 -12.84 12.31 0.66
N LEU A 391 -14.11 12.43 0.25
CA LEU A 391 -15.11 11.37 0.40
C LEU A 391 -15.02 10.37 -0.75
N LYS A 392 -15.33 9.10 -0.47
CA LYS A 392 -15.19 7.98 -1.42
C LYS A 392 -13.76 7.87 -1.96
N TYR A 393 -12.84 7.62 -1.05
CA TYR A 393 -11.41 7.57 -1.31
C TYR A 393 -10.95 6.16 -1.70
N ALA A 394 -10.22 6.06 -2.82
CA ALA A 394 -9.90 4.78 -3.45
C ALA A 394 -9.06 3.85 -2.57
N TRP A 395 -7.94 4.33 -2.01
CA TRP A 395 -7.13 3.45 -1.16
C TRP A 395 -7.89 2.99 0.08
N THR A 396 -8.84 3.80 0.58
CA THR A 396 -9.52 3.52 1.84
C THR A 396 -10.47 2.36 1.63
N ALA A 397 -11.23 2.42 0.53
CA ALA A 397 -12.07 1.33 0.09
C ALA A 397 -11.27 0.06 -0.22
N SER A 398 -10.12 0.18 -0.90
CA SER A 398 -9.25 -0.96 -1.20
C SER A 398 -8.69 -1.62 0.06
N GLN A 399 -8.11 -0.85 0.98
CA GLN A 399 -7.51 -1.37 2.21
C GLN A 399 -8.56 -1.94 3.17
N TYR A 400 -9.77 -1.36 3.20
CA TYR A 400 -10.90 -1.97 3.90
C TYR A 400 -11.17 -3.40 3.40
N LEU A 401 -11.22 -3.61 2.08
CA LEU A 401 -11.39 -4.94 1.48
C LEU A 401 -10.20 -5.86 1.76
N GLU A 402 -8.98 -5.32 1.63
CA GLU A 402 -7.74 -6.03 1.90
C GLU A 402 -7.67 -6.56 3.33
N LEU A 403 -8.02 -5.75 4.32
CA LEU A 403 -8.03 -6.17 5.73
C LEU A 403 -9.05 -7.30 5.97
N ILE A 404 -10.23 -7.25 5.36
CA ILE A 404 -11.22 -8.32 5.47
C ILE A 404 -10.64 -9.62 4.87
N VAL A 405 -10.14 -9.55 3.64
CA VAL A 405 -9.72 -10.72 2.86
C VAL A 405 -8.42 -11.33 3.39
N GLU A 406 -7.37 -10.51 3.54
CA GLU A 406 -6.01 -10.98 3.85
C GLU A 406 -5.77 -11.15 5.35
N VAL A 407 -6.41 -10.33 6.21
CA VAL A 407 -6.17 -10.38 7.65
C VAL A 407 -7.21 -11.22 8.36
N ILE A 408 -8.50 -10.89 8.20
CA ILE A 408 -9.55 -11.60 8.95
C ILE A 408 -9.76 -13.02 8.40
N PHE A 409 -9.98 -13.15 7.09
CA PHE A 409 -10.09 -14.48 6.46
C PHE A 409 -8.73 -15.14 6.21
N GLY A 410 -7.63 -14.39 6.34
CA GLY A 410 -6.28 -14.95 6.29
C GLY A 410 -5.90 -15.52 4.93
N ILE A 411 -6.43 -14.94 3.85
CA ILE A 411 -6.26 -15.46 2.49
C ILE A 411 -4.95 -14.96 1.89
N SER A 412 -4.14 -15.88 1.38
CA SER A 412 -2.98 -15.58 0.54
C SER A 412 -2.84 -16.62 -0.57
N SER A 413 -2.23 -16.25 -1.69
CA SER A 413 -2.05 -17.14 -2.84
C SER A 413 -0.60 -17.14 -3.34
N ASP A 414 -0.17 -18.27 -3.90
CA ASP A 414 1.14 -18.46 -4.55
C ASP A 414 0.95 -19.35 -5.78
N ILE A 415 0.92 -18.73 -6.96
CA ILE A 415 0.70 -19.39 -8.24
C ILE A 415 1.86 -20.33 -8.62
N THR A 416 3.08 -20.04 -8.17
CA THR A 416 4.25 -20.87 -8.47
C THR A 416 4.15 -22.24 -7.83
N LYS A 417 3.48 -22.31 -6.67
CA LYS A 417 3.17 -23.55 -5.97
C LYS A 417 1.77 -24.08 -6.30
N LYS A 418 0.96 -23.32 -7.05
CA LYS A 418 -0.49 -23.53 -7.20
C LYS A 418 -1.16 -23.73 -5.84
N GLU A 419 -0.80 -22.88 -4.88
CA GLU A 419 -1.25 -22.97 -3.49
C GLU A 419 -2.04 -21.74 -3.08
N VAL A 420 -3.08 -21.96 -2.27
CA VAL A 420 -3.81 -20.93 -1.54
C VAL A 420 -3.77 -21.29 -0.05
N CYS A 421 -3.41 -20.32 0.78
CA CYS A 421 -3.39 -20.45 2.23
C CYS A 421 -4.59 -19.72 2.82
N ILE A 422 -5.27 -20.34 3.79
CA ILE A 422 -6.44 -19.82 4.48
C ILE A 422 -6.20 -19.98 5.97
N PHE A 423 -5.80 -18.92 6.65
CA PHE A 423 -5.58 -18.95 8.10
C PHE A 423 -6.40 -17.85 8.78
N PRO A 424 -7.72 -18.06 9.00
CA PRO A 424 -8.58 -17.03 9.56
C PRO A 424 -8.06 -16.58 10.92
N ASN A 425 -7.77 -15.28 11.05
CA ASN A 425 -7.34 -14.70 12.31
C ASN A 425 -8.57 -14.15 13.03
N LEU A 426 -9.03 -14.86 14.06
CA LEU A 426 -10.26 -14.53 14.78
C LEU A 426 -9.93 -14.06 16.19
N CYS A 427 -10.32 -12.83 16.52
CA CYS A 427 -10.35 -12.36 17.89
C CYS A 427 -11.55 -12.98 18.64
N ASP A 428 -11.60 -12.80 19.97
CA ASP A 428 -12.66 -13.40 20.80
C ASP A 428 -14.07 -12.91 20.47
N GLU A 429 -14.20 -11.72 19.88
CA GLU A 429 -15.47 -11.24 19.32
C GLU A 429 -15.89 -12.08 18.12
N LEU A 430 -15.02 -12.19 17.10
CA LEU A 430 -15.31 -12.88 15.84
C LEU A 430 -15.55 -14.39 16.04
N LYS A 431 -14.87 -15.04 16.99
CA LYS A 431 -15.07 -16.46 17.32
C LYS A 431 -16.53 -16.82 17.70
N LYS A 432 -17.33 -15.83 18.13
CA LYS A 432 -18.74 -16.02 18.53
C LYS A 432 -19.70 -16.03 17.35
N HIS A 433 -19.25 -15.60 16.17
CA HIS A 433 -20.08 -15.43 14.99
C HIS A 433 -19.72 -16.43 13.90
N LYS A 434 -20.71 -16.73 13.06
CA LYS A 434 -20.48 -17.40 11.79
C LYS A 434 -20.08 -16.35 10.77
N LEU A 435 -18.94 -16.58 10.13
CA LEU A 435 -18.35 -15.70 9.11
C LEU A 435 -18.33 -16.42 7.77
N SER A 436 -18.61 -15.72 6.69
CA SER A 436 -18.33 -16.25 5.35
C SER A 436 -17.96 -15.16 4.38
N ILE A 437 -17.09 -15.48 3.43
CA ILE A 437 -16.81 -14.68 2.25
C ILE A 437 -16.81 -15.61 1.04
N GLU A 438 -17.54 -15.27 0.00
CA GLU A 438 -17.74 -16.08 -1.19
C GLU A 438 -17.28 -15.30 -2.42
N GLY A 439 -16.78 -15.99 -3.43
CA GLY A 439 -16.39 -15.39 -4.71
C GLY A 439 -15.09 -14.57 -4.68
N VAL A 440 -14.16 -14.88 -3.78
CA VAL A 440 -12.83 -14.24 -3.75
C VAL A 440 -11.98 -14.77 -4.90
N MET A 441 -11.52 -13.89 -5.79
CA MET A 441 -10.65 -14.25 -6.93
C MET A 441 -9.20 -14.41 -6.45
N VAL A 442 -8.73 -15.66 -6.32
CA VAL A 442 -7.38 -15.98 -5.81
C VAL A 442 -6.33 -16.09 -6.92
N PHE A 443 -6.76 -16.49 -8.12
CA PHE A 443 -6.03 -16.47 -9.39
C PHE A 443 -7.01 -16.14 -10.52
N ASP A 444 -6.51 -15.95 -11.75
CA ASP A 444 -7.36 -15.68 -12.92
C ASP A 444 -8.44 -16.74 -13.09
N ASN A 445 -9.70 -16.32 -12.96
CA ASN A 445 -10.90 -17.17 -13.00
C ASN A 445 -10.95 -18.31 -11.95
N VAL A 446 -10.12 -18.25 -10.90
CA VAL A 446 -10.18 -19.17 -9.76
C VAL A 446 -10.77 -18.45 -8.55
N PHE A 447 -11.90 -18.98 -8.07
CA PHE A 447 -12.69 -18.38 -7.00
C PHE A 447 -12.66 -19.26 -5.74
N LEU A 448 -12.65 -18.61 -4.59
CA LEU A 448 -12.63 -19.22 -3.28
C LEU A 448 -13.83 -18.73 -2.45
N ASP A 449 -14.55 -19.70 -1.90
CA ASP A 449 -15.56 -19.49 -0.87
C ASP A 449 -15.04 -20.02 0.46
N ILE A 450 -15.24 -19.26 1.53
CA ILE A 450 -14.84 -19.60 2.90
C ILE A 450 -16.03 -19.40 3.83
N CYS A 451 -16.22 -20.34 4.74
CA CYS A 451 -17.10 -20.19 5.89
C CYS A 451 -16.39 -20.67 7.15
N VAL A 452 -16.41 -19.84 8.20
CA VAL A 452 -15.87 -20.12 9.52
C VAL A 452 -17.03 -20.12 10.51
N ASP A 453 -17.25 -21.23 11.20
CA ASP A 453 -18.35 -21.41 12.15
C ASP A 453 -17.83 -22.09 13.42
N LYS A 454 -17.80 -21.34 14.54
CA LYS A 454 -17.25 -21.79 15.83
C LYS A 454 -15.83 -22.37 15.72
N GLY A 455 -14.98 -21.71 14.94
CA GLY A 455 -13.59 -22.14 14.69
C GLY A 455 -13.44 -23.26 13.66
N ASN A 456 -14.54 -23.84 13.15
CA ASN A 456 -14.47 -24.80 12.06
C ASN A 456 -14.43 -24.06 10.72
N LEU A 457 -13.34 -24.26 9.99
CA LEU A 457 -13.15 -23.72 8.65
C LEU A 457 -13.68 -24.71 7.60
N THR A 458 -14.53 -24.21 6.71
CA THR A 458 -14.96 -24.89 5.49
C THR A 458 -14.66 -24.00 4.30
N TYR A 459 -14.30 -24.60 3.17
CA TYR A 459 -13.99 -23.84 1.95
C TYR A 459 -14.42 -24.60 0.70
N LYS A 460 -14.55 -23.85 -0.40
CA LYS A 460 -14.75 -24.38 -1.75
C LYS A 460 -13.90 -23.57 -2.71
N ILE A 461 -13.08 -24.26 -3.50
CA ILE A 461 -12.29 -23.65 -4.57
C ILE A 461 -12.83 -24.10 -5.93
N SER A 462 -12.92 -23.18 -6.89
CA SER A 462 -13.49 -23.48 -8.22
C SER A 462 -12.60 -24.40 -9.07
N ASP A 463 -11.28 -24.33 -8.88
CA ASP A 463 -10.31 -25.24 -9.50
C ASP A 463 -9.69 -26.18 -8.46
N LYS A 464 -9.99 -27.47 -8.58
CA LYS A 464 -9.47 -28.53 -7.70
C LYS A 464 -7.99 -28.86 -7.94
N SER A 465 -7.37 -28.32 -8.99
CA SER A 465 -5.94 -28.46 -9.23
C SER A 465 -5.10 -27.60 -8.28
N ILE A 466 -5.72 -26.57 -7.68
CA ILE A 466 -5.09 -25.70 -6.69
C ILE A 466 -5.13 -26.36 -5.31
N LYS A 467 -3.97 -26.39 -4.67
CA LYS A 467 -3.83 -26.93 -3.31
C LYS A 467 -4.21 -25.87 -2.28
N VAL A 468 -5.13 -26.23 -1.39
CA VAL A 468 -5.52 -25.37 -0.26
C VAL A 468 -4.81 -25.83 1.01
N LYS A 469 -4.14 -24.89 1.69
CA LYS A 469 -3.58 -25.05 3.04
C LYS A 469 -4.45 -24.27 4.01
N SER A 470 -4.93 -24.91 5.06
CA SER A 470 -5.88 -24.36 6.02
C SER A 470 -5.55 -24.74 7.45
#